data_AF-A0A3B9DNL5-F1
#
_entry.id   AF-A0A3B9DNL5-F1
#
_cell.length_a   1.000
_cell.length_b   1.000
_cell.length_c   1.000
_cell.angle_alpha   90.00
_cell.angle_beta   90.00
_cell.angle_gamma   90.00
#
_symmetry.space_group_name_H-M   'P 1'
#
loop_
_entity.id
_entity.type
_entity.pdbx_description
1 polymer ?
#
loop_
_entity_poly.entity_id
_entity_poly.type
_entity_poly.pdbx_seq_one_letter_code
_entity_poly.pdbx_strand_id
1 'polypeptide(L)' 'QIKTWEDTRAGANSPWAPLFTRPPIPEDGEWTVQVTFDKPGTYVLRGRADDGGLYDDADVTIIVAPVI' A
#
# COMPACT_ATOMS: atom_id res chain seq x y z
N GLN A 1 -12.81 14.01 17.71
CA GLN A 1 -11.86 14.77 16.89
C GLN A 1 -11.47 13.87 15.73
N ILE A 2 -11.86 14.20 14.50
CA ILE A 2 -11.41 13.49 13.30
C ILE A 2 -10.01 14.02 12.99
N LYS A 3 -8.98 13.20 13.08
CA LYS A 3 -7.62 13.60 12.71
C LYS A 3 -7.49 13.56 11.18
N THR A 4 -6.61 14.39 10.60
CA THR A 4 -6.43 14.52 9.15
C THR A 4 -6.02 13.22 8.44
N TRP A 5 -5.51 12.22 9.18
CA TRP A 5 -5.17 10.91 8.65
C TRP A 5 -6.36 9.95 8.50
N GLU A 6 -7.54 10.27 9.04
CA GLU A 6 -8.74 9.40 9.00
C GLU A 6 -9.25 9.29 7.56
N ASP A 7 -9.25 8.08 7.01
CA ASP A 7 -9.92 7.82 5.73
C ASP A 7 -11.40 7.59 6.01
N THR A 8 -12.26 8.55 5.68
CA THR A 8 -13.69 8.46 6.01
C THR A 8 -14.47 7.46 5.15
N ARG A 9 -13.83 6.82 4.15
CA ARG A 9 -14.44 5.83 3.27
C ARG A 9 -14.50 4.47 3.98
N ALA A 10 -15.66 4.13 4.52
CA ALA A 10 -15.88 2.83 5.16
C ALA A 10 -15.54 1.65 4.23
N GLY A 11 -14.76 0.69 4.72
CA GLY A 11 -14.33 -0.48 3.96
C GLY A 11 -13.21 -0.23 2.93
N ALA A 12 -12.61 0.96 2.91
CA ALA A 12 -11.42 1.19 2.08
C ALA A 12 -10.23 0.34 2.57
N ASN A 13 -9.31 0.03 1.66
CA ASN A 13 -8.07 -0.70 1.97
C ASN A 13 -7.04 0.23 2.62
N SER A 14 -7.40 0.79 3.79
CA SER A 14 -6.63 1.74 4.56
C SER A 14 -6.78 1.40 6.04
N PRO A 15 -5.68 1.29 6.81
CA PRO A 15 -5.75 1.02 8.25
C PRO A 15 -6.45 2.14 9.03
N TRP A 16 -6.66 3.30 8.41
CA TRP A 16 -7.37 4.45 8.99
C TRP A 16 -8.83 4.56 8.54
N ALA A 17 -9.34 3.58 7.78
CA ALA A 17 -10.74 3.54 7.36
C ALA A 17 -11.65 2.84 8.37
N PRO A 18 -12.88 3.34 8.62
CA PRO A 18 -13.88 2.61 9.39
C PRO A 18 -14.12 1.20 8.81
N LEU A 19 -14.24 0.21 9.69
CA LEU A 19 -14.48 -1.20 9.35
C LEU A 19 -13.34 -1.88 8.56
N PHE A 20 -12.15 -1.27 8.49
CA PHE A 20 -10.98 -1.97 7.97
C PHE A 20 -10.66 -3.20 8.83
N THR A 21 -10.54 -4.35 8.17
CA THR A 21 -10.02 -5.56 8.78
C THR A 21 -8.66 -5.86 8.18
N ARG A 22 -7.64 -6.00 9.03
CA ARG A 22 -6.32 -6.35 8.56
C ARG A 22 -6.36 -7.75 7.94
N PRO A 23 -5.69 -7.98 6.80
CA PRO A 23 -5.46 -9.34 6.32
C PRO A 23 -4.73 -10.19 7.38
N PRO A 24 -4.89 -11.52 7.37
CA PRO A 24 -4.14 -12.42 8.26
C PRO A 24 -2.64 -12.17 8.14
N ILE A 25 -1.93 -12.29 9.27
CA ILE A 25 -0.47 -12.18 9.28
C ILE A 25 0.11 -13.41 8.55
N PRO A 26 0.99 -13.22 7.55
CA PRO A 26 1.67 -14.33 6.88
C PRO A 26 2.46 -15.20 7.88
N GLU A 27 2.44 -16.53 7.70
CA GLU A 27 3.12 -17.47 8.61
C GLU A 27 4.65 -17.30 8.61
N ASP A 28 5.21 -16.95 7.46
CA ASP A 28 6.64 -16.68 7.24
C ASP A 28 7.04 -15.23 7.56
N GLY A 29 6.07 -14.37 7.87
CA GLY A 29 6.28 -12.95 8.09
C GLY A 29 6.52 -12.13 6.81
N GLU A 30 6.35 -12.71 5.62
CA GLU A 30 6.57 -12.03 4.34
C GLU A 30 5.26 -11.55 3.71
N TRP A 31 5.13 -10.23 3.54
CA TRP A 31 3.97 -9.64 2.85
C TRP A 31 4.22 -9.60 1.35
N THR A 32 3.53 -10.45 0.59
CA THR A 32 3.62 -10.50 -0.88
C THR A 32 2.48 -9.73 -1.55
N VAL A 33 2.80 -8.87 -2.51
CA VAL A 33 1.83 -8.17 -3.37
C VAL A 33 2.21 -8.37 -4.84
N GLN A 34 1.21 -8.61 -5.70
CA GLN A 34 1.39 -8.67 -7.15
C GLN A 34 0.84 -7.41 -7.81
N VAL A 35 1.63 -6.80 -8.70
CA VAL A 35 1.25 -5.62 -9.48
C VAL A 35 1.50 -5.88 -10.95
N THR A 36 0.57 -5.45 -11.81
CA THR A 36 0.68 -5.55 -13.27
C THR A 36 0.63 -4.16 -13.89
N PHE A 37 1.50 -3.89 -14.86
CA PHE A 37 1.54 -2.64 -15.62
C PHE A 37 1.18 -2.94 -17.09
N ASP A 38 0.08 -2.36 -17.58
CA ASP A 38 -0.42 -2.57 -18.94
C ASP A 38 0.08 -1.51 -19.94
N LYS A 39 0.75 -0.47 -19.44
CA LYS A 39 1.24 0.66 -20.23
C LYS A 39 2.71 0.95 -19.93
N PRO A 40 3.46 1.44 -20.92
CA PRO A 40 4.80 1.96 -20.68
C PRO A 40 4.76 3.20 -19.78
N GLY A 41 5.77 3.36 -18.93
CA GLY A 41 5.87 4.48 -18.01
C GLY A 41 6.85 4.25 -16.87
N THR A 42 7.05 5.30 -16.06
CA THR A 42 7.79 5.22 -14.81
C THR A 42 6.80 5.17 -13.65
N TYR A 43 6.87 4.11 -12.87
CA TYR A 43 6.01 3.88 -11.70
C TYR A 43 6.87 3.89 -10.44
N VAL A 44 6.32 4.41 -9.35
CA VAL A 44 6.90 4.26 -8.02
C VAL A 44 5.95 3.39 -7.21
N LEU A 45 6.42 2.21 -6.82
CA LEU A 45 5.72 1.37 -5.86
C LEU A 45 6.25 1.71 -4.46
N ARG A 46 5.33 2.12 -3.57
CA ARG A 46 5.65 2.42 -2.16
C ARG A 46 5.12 1.33 -1.25
N GLY A 47 6.01 0.71 -0.48
CA GLY A 47 5.64 -0.06 0.70
C GLY A 47 5.66 0.83 1.94
N ARG A 48 4.62 0.77 2.76
CA ARG A 48 4.56 1.45 4.07
C ARG A 48 4.35 0.42 5.17
N ALA A 49 5.18 0.49 6.21
CA ALA A 49 4.93 -0.15 7.48
C ALA A 49 4.50 0.91 8.50
N ASP A 50 3.48 0.64 9.29
CA ASP A 50 2.94 1.56 10.32
C ASP A 50 2.46 0.74 11.53
N ASP A 51 2.74 1.23 12.74
CA ASP A 51 2.33 0.60 14.01
C ASP A 51 1.22 1.39 14.75
N GLY A 52 0.66 2.41 14.12
CA GLY A 52 -0.32 3.35 14.67
C GLY A 52 0.28 4.62 15.29
N GLY A 53 1.60 4.68 15.48
CA GLY A 53 2.32 5.85 15.98
C GLY A 53 3.49 6.30 15.09
N LEU A 54 4.26 5.34 14.58
CA LEU A 54 5.36 5.54 13.64
C LEU A 54 5.06 4.82 12.32
N TYR A 55 5.62 5.36 11.25
CA TYR A 55 5.63 4.72 9.94
C TYR A 55 6.97 4.89 9.25
N ASP A 56 7.27 3.99 8.33
CA ASP A 56 8.39 4.10 7.40
C ASP A 56 7.96 3.71 5.98
N ASP A 57 8.55 4.38 5.00
CA ASP A 57 8.25 4.21 3.57
C ASP A 57 9.48 3.68 2.83
N ALA A 58 9.27 2.65 1.99
CA ALA A 58 10.26 2.18 1.02
C ALA A 58 9.71 2.35 -0.40
N ASP A 59 10.44 3.07 -1.25
CA ASP A 59 10.07 3.33 -2.64
C ASP A 59 10.91 2.48 -3.61
N VAL A 60 10.24 1.85 -4.57
CA VAL A 60 10.84 1.12 -5.68
C VAL A 60 10.41 1.76 -6.99
N THR A 61 11.37 2.26 -7.76
CA THR A 61 11.12 2.82 -9.10
C THR A 61 11.17 1.73 -10.15
N ILE A 62 10.09 1.59 -10.90
CA ILE A 62 9.90 0.61 -11.96
C ILE A 62 9.77 1.36 -13.29
N ILE A 63 10.62 1.03 -14.25
CA ILE A 63 10.55 1.58 -15.60
C ILE A 63 10.00 0.49 -16.52
N VAL A 64 8.80 0.72 -17.04
CA VAL A 64 8.14 -0.18 -18.00
C VAL A 64 8.37 0.38 -19.39
N ALA A 65 9.15 -0.34 -20.20
CA ALA A 65 9.45 0.05 -21.57
C ALA A 65 8.28 -0.28 -22.52
N PRO A 66 8.12 0.46 -23.64
CA PRO A 66 7.25 0.06 -24.73
C PRO A 66 7.60 -1.32 -25.28
N VAL A 67 6.58 -2.09 -25.65
CA VAL A 67 6.76 -3.26 -26.50
C VAL A 67 7.07 -2.76 -27.91
N ILE A 68 8.22 -3.17 -28.44
CA ILE A 68 8.69 -2.87 -29.80
C ILE A 68 8.28 -3.97 -30.76
#